data_AF-A0A929G734-F1
#
_entry.id   AF-A0A929G734-F1
#
_cell.length_a   1.000
_cell.length_b   1.000
_cell.length_c   1.000
_cell.angle_alpha   90.00
_cell.angle_beta   90.00
_cell.angle_gamma   90.00
#
_symmetry.space_group_name_H-M   'P 1'
#
loop_
_entity.id
_entity.type
_entity.pdbx_description
1 polymer ?
#
loop_
_entity_poly.entity_id
_entity_poly.type
_entity_poly.pdbx_seq_one_letter_code
_entity_poly.pdbx_strand_id
1 'polypeptide(L)'
;MITKATAKKILGEMPLTAEAYWHFRQGGKPPRTGFKLDQLQVRLPALISQAEQAAQRVSPGKNVLIFCTLHFWISHGTVLGLALAGQGHSVTLAYLPYSNSSEQINKFDLRRQNLYARDVLQEASPLMQFVSFLDKGSPVNGFPDELREKVDQ
;
A
#
# COMPACT_ATOMS: atom_id res chain seq x y z
N MET A 1 -27.07 23.09 -2.39
CA MET A 1 -26.02 22.48 -3.24
C MET A 1 -25.06 21.71 -2.35
N ILE A 2 -24.83 20.42 -2.61
CA ILE A 2 -23.86 19.62 -1.84
C ILE A 2 -22.44 19.99 -2.32
N THR A 3 -21.56 20.36 -1.39
CA THR A 3 -20.16 20.67 -1.70
C THR A 3 -19.35 19.39 -1.92
N LYS A 4 -18.31 19.46 -2.77
CA LYS A 4 -17.43 18.32 -3.08
C LYS A 4 -16.82 17.65 -1.84
N ALA A 5 -16.50 18.45 -0.81
CA ALA A 5 -16.00 17.94 0.47
C ALA A 5 -17.06 17.09 1.22
N THR A 6 -18.30 17.57 1.25
CA THR A 6 -19.42 16.86 1.89
C THR A 6 -19.73 15.54 1.17
N ALA A 7 -19.71 15.55 -0.17
CA ALA A 7 -19.88 14.33 -0.96
C ALA A 7 -18.78 13.30 -0.69
N LYS A 8 -17.51 13.73 -0.58
CA LYS A 8 -16.40 12.83 -0.23
C LYS A 8 -16.52 12.24 1.17
N LYS A 9 -17.00 13.02 2.15
CA LYS A 9 -17.20 12.55 3.52
C LYS A 9 -18.23 11.42 3.57
N ILE A 10 -19.39 11.62 2.94
CA ILE A 10 -20.46 10.62 2.85
C ILE A 10 -19.96 9.35 2.13
N LEU A 11 -19.29 9.52 0.98
CA LEU A 11 -18.74 8.38 0.23
C LEU A 11 -17.63 7.64 0.98
N GLY A 12 -16.88 8.30 1.85
CA GLY A 12 -15.84 7.67 2.67
C GLY A 12 -16.37 6.84 3.84
N GLU A 13 -17.62 7.08 4.27
CA GLU A 13 -18.25 6.36 5.37
C GLU A 13 -18.99 5.09 4.89
N MET A 14 -19.45 5.08 3.64
CA MET A 14 -20.07 3.89 3.05
C MET A 14 -19.02 2.82 2.69
N PRO A 15 -19.29 1.52 2.90
CA PRO A 15 -18.46 0.44 2.38
C PRO A 15 -18.61 0.34 0.84
N LEU A 16 -17.56 -0.14 0.15
CA LEU A 16 -17.55 -0.49 -1.29
C LEU A 16 -17.73 0.67 -2.29
N THR A 17 -17.88 1.91 -1.84
CA THR A 17 -18.04 3.10 -2.70
C THR A 17 -16.74 3.52 -3.39
N ALA A 18 -15.58 3.36 -2.75
CA ALA A 18 -14.30 3.68 -3.35
C ALA A 18 -13.91 2.66 -4.43
N GLU A 19 -14.21 1.39 -4.16
CA GLU A 19 -14.04 0.23 -5.03
C GLU A 19 -14.93 0.35 -6.26
N ALA A 20 -16.21 0.65 -6.09
CA ALA A 20 -17.12 0.92 -7.19
C ALA A 20 -16.66 2.14 -8.02
N TYR A 21 -16.29 3.24 -7.37
CA TYR A 21 -15.77 4.41 -8.08
C TYR A 21 -14.48 4.11 -8.85
N TRP A 22 -13.59 3.30 -8.27
CA TRP A 22 -12.37 2.82 -8.91
C TRP A 22 -12.69 2.02 -10.17
N HIS A 23 -13.52 0.98 -10.06
CA HIS A 23 -13.93 0.13 -11.17
C HIS A 23 -14.66 0.91 -12.29
N PHE A 24 -15.52 1.87 -11.95
CA PHE A 24 -16.35 2.57 -12.95
C PHE A 24 -15.70 3.82 -13.56
N ARG A 25 -14.69 4.44 -12.94
CA ARG A 25 -14.23 5.77 -13.39
C ARG A 25 -12.73 6.00 -13.40
N GLN A 26 -11.92 5.31 -12.59
CA GLN A 26 -10.49 5.63 -12.43
C GLN A 26 -9.56 4.41 -12.26
N GLY A 27 -9.97 3.22 -12.71
CA GLY A 27 -9.12 2.02 -12.67
C GLY A 27 -7.73 2.31 -13.26
N GLY A 28 -6.69 2.08 -12.45
CA GLY A 28 -5.28 2.24 -12.83
C GLY A 28 -4.70 3.66 -12.81
N LYS A 29 -5.50 4.73 -12.55
CA LYS A 29 -4.96 6.10 -12.58
C LYS A 29 -4.46 6.56 -11.19
N PRO A 30 -3.28 7.19 -11.09
CA PRO A 30 -2.74 7.64 -9.81
C PRO A 30 -3.69 8.67 -9.16
N PRO A 31 -3.95 8.55 -7.84
CA PRO A 31 -4.69 9.55 -7.09
C PRO A 31 -4.03 10.93 -7.21
N ARG A 32 -4.83 12.00 -7.35
CA ARG A 32 -4.36 13.40 -7.39
C ARG A 32 -3.98 13.92 -5.99
N THR A 33 -3.22 13.14 -5.22
CA THR A 33 -2.98 13.36 -3.78
C THR A 33 -1.50 13.18 -3.39
N GLY A 34 -0.57 13.37 -4.33
CA GLY A 34 0.87 13.21 -4.10
C GLY A 34 1.34 11.75 -3.95
N PHE A 35 0.43 10.81 -3.72
CA PHE A 35 0.71 9.37 -3.69
C PHE A 35 1.02 8.86 -5.10
N LYS A 36 2.27 8.45 -5.32
CA LYS A 36 2.79 8.06 -6.64
C LYS A 36 3.51 6.72 -6.57
N LEU A 37 3.15 5.82 -7.48
CA LEU A 37 3.83 4.54 -7.72
C LEU A 37 4.03 4.31 -9.24
N ASP A 38 3.85 5.34 -10.05
CA ASP A 38 3.93 5.29 -11.51
C ASP A 38 5.31 4.86 -11.99
N GLN A 39 6.38 5.40 -11.38
CA GLN A 39 7.75 4.99 -11.73
C GLN A 39 8.04 3.53 -11.34
N LEU A 40 7.47 3.07 -10.23
CA LEU A 40 7.57 1.67 -9.82
C LEU A 40 6.85 0.79 -10.85
N GLN A 41 5.60 1.13 -11.18
CA GLN A 41 4.77 0.40 -12.13
C GLN A 41 5.45 0.23 -13.50
N VAL A 42 6.05 1.29 -14.04
CA VAL A 42 6.78 1.22 -15.32
C VAL A 42 7.97 0.25 -15.26
N ARG A 43 8.60 0.10 -14.10
CA ARG A 43 9.83 -0.71 -13.94
C ARG A 43 9.55 -2.13 -13.44
N LEU A 44 8.38 -2.37 -12.86
CA LEU A 44 8.02 -3.64 -12.23
C LEU A 44 8.23 -4.86 -13.14
N PRO A 45 7.79 -4.86 -14.41
CA PRO A 45 7.98 -6.02 -15.28
C PRO A 45 9.45 -6.44 -15.43
N ALA A 46 10.36 -5.47 -15.58
CA ALA A 46 11.79 -5.74 -15.69
C ALA A 46 12.39 -6.25 -14.37
N LEU A 47 11.97 -5.66 -13.24
CA LEU A 47 12.44 -6.07 -11.91
C LEU A 47 11.98 -7.50 -11.55
N ILE A 48 10.72 -7.84 -11.87
CA ILE A 48 10.16 -9.18 -11.69
C ILE A 48 10.95 -10.19 -12.50
N SER A 49 11.17 -9.93 -13.79
CA SER A 49 11.93 -10.84 -14.66
C SER A 49 13.36 -11.07 -14.16
N GLN A 50 14.03 -10.03 -13.66
CA GLN A 50 15.36 -10.17 -13.08
C GLN A 50 15.36 -11.01 -11.80
N ALA A 51 14.37 -10.79 -10.91
CA ALA A 51 14.24 -11.54 -9.68
C ALA A 51 13.90 -13.02 -9.93
N GLU A 52 13.02 -13.31 -10.89
CA GLU A 52 12.69 -14.69 -11.32
C GLU A 52 13.92 -15.42 -11.85
N GLN A 53 14.71 -14.79 -12.71
CA GLN A 53 15.94 -15.38 -13.24
C GLN A 53 16.96 -15.65 -12.13
N ALA A 54 17.09 -14.74 -11.17
CA ALA A 54 17.97 -14.93 -10.02
C ALA A 54 17.51 -16.10 -9.13
N ALA A 55 16.21 -16.19 -8.86
CA ALA A 55 15.63 -17.19 -7.95
C ALA A 55 15.84 -18.65 -8.41
N GLN A 56 15.96 -18.90 -9.71
CA GLN A 56 16.13 -20.25 -10.28
C GLN A 56 17.36 -21.02 -9.76
N ARG A 57 18.37 -20.31 -9.26
CA ARG A 57 19.67 -20.89 -8.88
C ARG A 57 19.95 -20.84 -7.38
N VAL A 58 18.94 -20.55 -6.55
CA VAL A 58 19.12 -20.26 -5.14
C VAL A 58 18.31 -21.22 -4.26
N SER A 59 18.89 -21.59 -3.12
CA SER A 59 18.18 -22.39 -2.11
C SER A 59 17.16 -21.53 -1.35
N PRO A 60 16.09 -22.13 -0.79
CA PRO A 60 15.13 -21.39 0.02
C PRO A 60 15.80 -20.63 1.18
N GLY A 61 15.47 -19.35 1.30
CA GLY A 61 15.99 -18.44 2.31
C GLY A 61 15.06 -18.27 3.52
N LYS A 62 15.26 -17.18 4.25
CA LYS A 62 14.45 -16.77 5.41
C LYS A 62 13.11 -16.15 5.02
N ASN A 63 12.18 -16.12 5.98
CA ASN A 63 10.99 -15.27 5.94
C ASN A 63 11.37 -13.82 6.32
N VAL A 64 10.98 -12.85 5.50
CA VAL A 64 11.30 -11.43 5.70
C VAL A 64 10.02 -10.61 5.65
N LEU A 65 9.78 -9.80 6.68
CA LEU A 65 8.74 -8.78 6.70
C LEU A 65 9.38 -7.41 6.47
N ILE A 66 8.92 -6.69 5.46
CA ILE A 66 9.25 -5.28 5.22
C ILE A 66 8.01 -4.46 5.55
N PHE A 67 8.14 -3.43 6.40
CA PHE A 67 7.03 -2.54 6.72
C PHE A 67 7.31 -1.11 6.24
N CYS A 68 6.39 -0.57 5.44
CA CYS A 68 6.53 0.74 4.82
C CYS A 68 5.34 1.65 5.18
N THR A 69 5.61 2.82 5.75
CA THR A 69 4.56 3.75 6.22
C THR A 69 4.12 4.78 5.17
N LEU A 70 4.93 5.04 4.13
CA LEU A 70 4.71 6.06 3.10
C LEU A 70 4.98 5.54 1.69
N HIS A 71 4.41 6.18 0.67
CA HIS A 71 4.48 5.72 -0.73
C HIS A 71 5.90 5.53 -1.29
N PHE A 72 6.85 6.41 -0.97
CA PHE A 72 8.23 6.27 -1.44
C PHE A 72 8.95 5.10 -0.76
N TRP A 73 8.61 4.82 0.51
CA TRP A 73 9.04 3.60 1.19
C TRP A 73 8.41 2.35 0.58
N ILE A 74 7.15 2.41 0.13
CA ILE A 74 6.53 1.29 -0.61
C ILE A 74 7.33 0.98 -1.87
N SER A 75 7.71 2.00 -2.64
CA SER A 75 8.53 1.81 -3.84
C SER A 75 9.91 1.22 -3.52
N HIS A 76 10.62 1.79 -2.55
CA HIS A 76 11.92 1.27 -2.13
C HIS A 76 11.83 -0.16 -1.59
N GLY A 77 10.87 -0.41 -0.70
CA GLY A 77 10.63 -1.72 -0.10
C GLY A 77 10.23 -2.79 -1.11
N THR A 78 9.53 -2.41 -2.19
CA THR A 78 9.19 -3.35 -3.27
C THR A 78 10.44 -3.76 -4.04
N VAL A 79 11.32 -2.82 -4.39
CA VAL A 79 12.59 -3.14 -5.07
C VAL A 79 13.48 -4.00 -4.19
N LEU A 80 13.62 -3.65 -2.90
CA LEU A 80 14.36 -4.44 -1.93
C LEU A 80 13.74 -5.85 -1.76
N GLY A 81 12.42 -5.93 -1.67
CA GLY A 81 11.69 -7.18 -1.53
C GLY A 81 11.89 -8.11 -2.72
N LEU A 82 11.83 -7.58 -3.94
CA LEU A 82 12.12 -8.34 -5.16
C LEU A 82 13.57 -8.82 -5.20
N ALA A 83 14.53 -7.99 -4.77
CA ALA A 83 15.93 -8.40 -4.70
C ALA A 83 16.15 -9.55 -3.68
N LEU A 84 15.45 -9.51 -2.54
CA LEU A 84 15.47 -10.59 -1.54
C LEU A 84 14.75 -11.85 -2.05
N ALA A 85 13.61 -11.69 -2.73
CA ALA A 85 12.89 -12.81 -3.35
C ALA A 85 13.75 -13.50 -4.43
N GLY A 86 14.50 -12.74 -5.23
CA GLY A 86 15.48 -13.26 -6.18
C GLY A 86 16.65 -14.01 -5.51
N GLN A 87 16.90 -13.78 -4.23
CA GLN A 87 17.85 -14.54 -3.40
C GLN A 87 17.18 -15.71 -2.66
N GLY A 88 15.95 -16.08 -3.02
CA GLY A 88 15.23 -17.22 -2.45
C GLY A 88 14.50 -16.93 -1.12
N HIS A 89 14.46 -15.68 -0.65
CA HIS A 89 13.71 -15.32 0.56
C HIS A 89 12.21 -15.30 0.33
N SER A 90 11.43 -15.70 1.34
CA SER A 90 9.98 -15.49 1.34
C SER A 90 9.68 -14.10 1.92
N VAL A 91 9.27 -13.17 1.06
CA VAL A 91 9.10 -11.77 1.44
C VAL A 91 7.63 -11.42 1.57
N THR A 92 7.29 -10.74 2.67
CA THR A 92 6.01 -10.04 2.85
C THR A 92 6.28 -8.55 2.98
N LEU A 93 5.65 -7.73 2.13
CA LEU A 93 5.65 -6.28 2.25
C LEU A 93 4.33 -5.80 2.85
N ALA A 94 4.39 -5.41 4.11
CA ALA A 94 3.31 -4.75 4.82
C ALA A 94 3.35 -3.23 4.59
N TYR A 95 2.21 -2.57 4.40
CA TYR A 95 2.22 -1.14 4.10
C TYR A 95 1.03 -0.28 4.59
N LEU A 96 1.42 0.97 4.85
CA LEU A 96 0.77 2.27 4.90
C LEU A 96 0.45 2.98 3.57
N PRO A 97 -0.78 3.07 3.03
CA PRO A 97 -1.01 3.78 1.78
C PRO A 97 -1.12 5.31 1.99
N TYR A 98 -0.15 5.93 2.68
CA TYR A 98 -0.11 7.38 2.91
C TYR A 98 0.89 8.08 1.98
N SER A 99 0.52 9.26 1.51
CA SER A 99 1.41 10.15 0.74
C SER A 99 2.39 10.91 1.64
N ASN A 100 1.89 11.42 2.77
CA ASN A 100 2.60 12.25 3.74
C ASN A 100 2.12 11.88 5.16
N SER A 101 3.01 11.93 6.15
CA SER A 101 2.69 11.67 7.56
C SER A 101 1.98 12.84 8.25
N SER A 102 2.12 14.06 7.75
CA SER A 102 1.64 15.27 8.43
C SER A 102 0.28 15.79 7.94
N GLU A 103 -0.24 15.26 6.83
CA GLU A 103 -1.49 15.74 6.23
C GLU A 103 -2.69 14.87 6.63
N GLN A 104 -3.76 15.52 7.10
CA GLN A 104 -5.03 14.84 7.31
C GLN A 104 -5.65 14.44 5.97
N ILE A 105 -5.52 13.16 5.62
CA ILE A 105 -6.16 12.58 4.45
C ILE A 105 -7.57 12.11 4.78
N ASN A 106 -8.54 12.44 3.93
CA ASN A 106 -9.90 11.90 4.08
C ASN A 106 -9.92 10.40 3.75
N LYS A 107 -10.79 9.66 4.45
CA LYS A 107 -10.90 8.19 4.33
C LYS A 107 -11.15 7.72 2.89
N PHE A 108 -11.93 8.46 2.11
CA PHE A 108 -12.23 8.11 0.72
C PHE A 108 -10.97 8.16 -0.16
N ASP A 109 -10.19 9.23 -0.08
CA ASP A 109 -8.94 9.35 -0.83
C ASP A 109 -7.88 8.36 -0.33
N LEU A 110 -7.83 8.07 0.98
CA LEU A 110 -6.94 7.03 1.54
C LEU A 110 -7.29 5.63 1.01
N ARG A 111 -8.57 5.27 0.95
CA ARG A 111 -9.02 4.00 0.33
C ARG A 111 -8.64 3.93 -1.16
N ARG A 112 -8.78 5.04 -1.89
CA ARG A 112 -8.34 5.10 -3.30
C ARG A 112 -6.84 4.93 -3.47
N GLN A 113 -6.03 5.51 -2.58
CA GLN A 113 -4.58 5.27 -2.55
C GLN A 113 -4.26 3.80 -2.29
N ASN A 114 -4.99 3.16 -1.36
CA ASN A 114 -4.83 1.75 -1.08
C ASN A 114 -5.16 0.85 -2.29
N LEU A 115 -6.27 1.14 -2.99
CA LEU A 115 -6.66 0.41 -4.20
C LEU A 115 -5.62 0.57 -5.31
N TYR A 116 -5.13 1.79 -5.53
CA TYR A 116 -4.05 2.03 -6.50
C TYR A 116 -2.77 1.28 -6.12
N ALA A 117 -2.37 1.30 -4.85
CA ALA A 117 -1.21 0.55 -4.38
C ALA A 117 -1.36 -0.95 -4.62
N ARG A 118 -2.54 -1.52 -4.33
CA ARG A 118 -2.83 -2.94 -4.60
C ARG A 118 -2.70 -3.27 -6.07
N ASP A 119 -3.31 -2.46 -6.94
CA ASP A 119 -3.30 -2.66 -8.40
C ASP A 119 -1.86 -2.72 -8.95
N VAL A 120 -1.00 -1.78 -8.53
CA VAL A 120 0.41 -1.74 -8.93
C VAL A 120 1.21 -2.90 -8.33
N LEU A 121 1.06 -3.15 -7.03
CA LEU A 121 1.87 -4.17 -6.34
C LEU A 121 1.46 -5.59 -6.70
N GLN A 122 0.21 -5.80 -7.14
CA GLN A 122 -0.29 -7.12 -7.50
C GLN A 122 0.53 -7.76 -8.63
N GLU A 123 1.13 -6.97 -9.52
CA GLU A 123 2.03 -7.45 -10.57
C GLU A 123 3.20 -8.29 -10.01
N ALA A 124 3.69 -7.97 -8.80
CA ALA A 124 4.80 -8.67 -8.14
C ALA A 124 4.36 -9.82 -7.21
N SER A 125 3.06 -10.12 -7.13
CA SER A 125 2.52 -11.19 -6.26
C SER A 125 3.09 -12.60 -6.49
N PRO A 126 3.56 -12.97 -7.70
CA PRO A 126 4.21 -14.27 -7.90
C PRO A 126 5.48 -14.47 -7.06
N LEU A 127 6.16 -13.38 -6.67
CA LEU A 127 7.46 -13.43 -5.98
C LEU A 127 7.38 -13.05 -4.50
N MET A 128 6.39 -12.24 -4.11
CA MET A 128 6.28 -11.74 -2.75
C MET A 128 4.84 -11.42 -2.37
N GLN A 129 4.55 -11.45 -1.07
CA GLN A 129 3.22 -11.17 -0.53
C GLN A 129 3.06 -9.68 -0.19
N PHE A 130 1.87 -9.13 -0.38
CA PHE A 130 1.57 -7.73 -0.06
C PHE A 130 0.41 -7.65 0.94
N VAL A 131 0.61 -6.91 2.03
CA VAL A 131 -0.41 -6.74 3.07
C VAL A 131 -0.60 -5.26 3.36
N SER A 132 -1.75 -4.72 3.00
CA SER A 132 -2.12 -3.39 3.47
C SER A 132 -2.63 -3.47 4.91
N PHE A 133 -1.97 -2.74 5.81
CA PHE A 133 -2.40 -2.65 7.21
C PHE A 133 -3.62 -1.76 7.38
N LEU A 134 -3.99 -0.99 6.35
CA LEU A 134 -5.25 -0.23 6.35
C LEU A 134 -6.47 -1.16 6.44
N ASP A 135 -6.42 -2.33 5.82
CA ASP A 135 -7.55 -3.25 5.74
C ASP A 135 -7.71 -4.16 6.96
N LYS A 136 -6.66 -4.29 7.78
CA LYS A 136 -6.66 -5.19 8.93
C LYS A 136 -7.37 -4.62 10.16
N GLY A 137 -7.79 -3.35 10.11
CA GLY A 137 -8.34 -2.64 11.26
C GLY A 137 -7.31 -2.49 12.37
N SER A 138 -7.55 -1.59 13.33
CA SER A 138 -6.77 -1.61 14.58
C SER A 138 -7.25 -2.81 15.40
N PRO A 139 -6.40 -3.78 15.77
CA PRO A 139 -6.78 -4.84 16.69
C PRO A 139 -7.05 -4.31 18.11
N VAL A 140 -6.67 -3.06 18.38
CA VAL A 140 -6.76 -2.46 19.70
C VAL A 140 -8.07 -1.65 19.80
N ASN A 141 -9.01 -2.15 20.61
CA ASN A 141 -10.17 -1.42 21.10
C ASN A 141 -9.69 -0.31 22.07
N GLY A 142 -9.05 0.74 21.53
CA GLY A 142 -8.53 1.87 22.29
C GLY A 142 -7.15 1.61 22.93
N PHE A 143 -6.29 2.63 22.89
CA PHE A 143 -5.06 2.61 23.68
C PHE A 143 -5.41 2.52 25.18
N PRO A 144 -4.64 1.77 25.99
CA PRO A 144 -4.64 1.92 27.44
C PRO A 144 -4.59 3.40 27.82
N ASP A 145 -5.34 3.81 28.83
CA ASP A 145 -5.50 5.23 29.16
C ASP A 145 -4.14 5.91 29.45
N GLU A 146 -3.19 5.17 30.05
CA GLU A 146 -1.80 5.60 30.26
C GLU A 146 -1.07 6.01 28.97
N LEU A 147 -1.38 5.36 27.84
CA LEU A 147 -0.79 5.68 26.54
C LEU A 147 -1.54 6.81 25.85
N ARG A 148 -2.85 6.97 26.10
CA ARG A 148 -3.61 8.12 25.57
C ARG A 148 -3.09 9.44 26.11
N GLU A 149 -2.91 9.51 27.43
CA GLU A 149 -2.42 10.74 28.08
C GLU A 149 -1.05 11.19 27.58
N LYS A 150 -0.21 10.26 27.11
CA LYS A 150 1.12 10.57 26.56
C LYS A 150 1.11 10.97 25.08
N VAL A 151 0.06 10.63 24.34
CA VAL A 151 -0.08 10.97 22.90
C VAL A 151 -0.73 12.35 22.73
N ASP A 152 -1.58 12.75 23.67
CA ASP A 152 -2.29 14.04 23.64
C ASP A 152 -1.49 15.22 24.25
N GLN A 153 -0.27 14.96 24.76
CA GLN A 153 0.70 15.98 25.23
C GLN A 153 1.63 16.43 24.10
#